data_AF-A0A1C6BLN4-F1
#
_entry.id   AF-A0A1C6BLN4-F1
#
_cell.length_a   1.000
_cell.length_b   1.000
_cell.length_c   1.000
_cell.angle_alpha   90.00
_cell.angle_beta   90.00
_cell.angle_gamma   90.00
#
_symmetry.space_group_name_H-M   'P 1'
#
loop_
_entity.id
_entity.type
_entity.pdbx_description
1 polymer ?
#
loop_
_entity_poly.entity_id
_entity_poly.type
_entity_poly.pdbx_seq_one_letter_code
_entity_poly.pdbx_strand_id
1 'polypeptide(L)'
;MNKNFTPPSKEPTGTVEKTLSIEPDRHFEVALQSGNCLDFNDECNFVKFARGLAFFQNHQNQKKEITLAIIPINNINYILNKEN
;
A
#
# COMPACT_ATOMS: atom_id res chain seq x y z
N MET A 1 24.69 37.83 26.66
CA MET A 1 23.88 36.60 26.59
C MET A 1 23.21 36.54 25.21
N ASN A 2 23.74 35.73 24.30
CA ASN A 2 23.18 35.47 22.97
C ASN A 2 22.40 34.15 23.01
N LYS A 3 21.07 34.22 22.97
CA LYS A 3 20.24 33.02 22.82
C LYS A 3 20.13 32.70 21.33
N ASN A 4 21.02 31.84 20.83
CA ASN A 4 20.90 31.27 19.50
C ASN A 4 19.71 30.30 19.51
N PHE A 5 18.60 30.70 18.90
CA PHE A 5 17.44 29.84 18.68
C PHE A 5 17.71 29.04 17.40
N THR A 6 18.13 27.79 17.56
CA THR A 6 18.22 26.84 16.44
C THR A 6 16.82 26.27 16.23
N PRO A 7 16.19 26.43 15.05
CA PRO A 7 14.91 25.79 14.78
C PRO A 7 15.12 24.26 14.80
N PRO A 8 14.18 23.48 15.37
CA PRO A 8 14.27 22.03 15.27
C PRO A 8 14.22 21.66 13.79
N SER A 9 15.27 20.97 13.33
CA SER A 9 15.29 20.33 12.02
C SER A 9 14.08 19.41 11.93
N LYS A 10 13.02 19.86 11.23
CA LYS A 10 11.99 18.95 10.77
C LYS A 10 12.66 18.11 9.69
N GLU A 11 13.23 16.98 10.11
CA GLU A 11 13.46 15.89 9.18
C GLU A 11 12.15 15.68 8.42
N PRO A 12 12.16 15.65 7.08
CA PRO A 12 10.99 15.23 6.34
C PRO A 12 10.70 13.84 6.85
N THR A 13 9.55 13.64 7.49
CA THR A 13 9.09 12.30 7.87
C THR A 13 9.02 11.51 6.58
N GLY A 14 10.08 10.73 6.32
CA GLY A 14 10.20 9.91 5.14
C GLY A 14 8.95 9.07 5.09
N THR A 15 8.12 9.30 4.07
CA THR A 15 6.99 8.42 3.80
C THR A 15 7.62 7.08 3.50
N VAL A 16 7.63 6.19 4.49
CA VAL A 16 8.23 4.86 4.37
C VAL A 16 7.46 4.16 3.26
N GLU A 17 8.09 4.00 2.09
CA GLU A 17 7.57 3.17 1.02
C GLU A 17 7.57 1.74 1.55
N LYS A 18 6.40 1.29 2.01
CA LYS A 18 6.18 -0.07 2.46
C LYS A 18 5.66 -0.87 1.27
N THR A 19 6.26 -2.01 1.02
CA THR A 19 5.84 -2.94 -0.03
C THR A 19 5.42 -4.24 0.63
N LEU A 20 4.26 -4.77 0.22
CA LEU A 20 3.78 -6.09 0.60
C LEU A 20 3.78 -6.97 -0.65
N SER A 21 4.54 -8.04 -0.62
CA SER A 21 4.62 -9.03 -1.70
C SER A 21 4.40 -10.41 -1.09
N ILE A 22 3.62 -11.24 -1.77
CA ILE A 22 3.25 -12.57 -1.28
C ILE A 22 3.54 -13.64 -2.34
N GLU A 23 3.62 -14.87 -1.88
CA GLU A 23 3.84 -16.09 -2.68
C GLU A 23 2.74 -16.29 -3.75
N PRO A 24 3.02 -17.05 -4.83
CA PRO A 24 2.15 -17.15 -6.01
C PRO A 24 0.73 -17.68 -5.78
N ASP A 25 0.45 -18.33 -4.65
CA ASP A 25 -0.87 -18.90 -4.30
C ASP A 25 -1.63 -18.06 -3.24
N ARG A 26 -1.19 -16.82 -3.04
CA ARG A 26 -1.73 -15.90 -2.05
C ARG A 26 -2.23 -14.63 -2.71
N HIS A 27 -3.39 -14.17 -2.29
CA HIS A 27 -4.06 -13.02 -2.92
C HIS A 27 -4.58 -12.02 -1.90
N PHE A 28 -4.65 -10.76 -2.30
CA PHE A 28 -5.14 -9.69 -1.42
C PHE A 28 -6.63 -9.43 -1.62
N GLU A 29 -7.37 -9.32 -0.52
CA GLU A 29 -8.69 -8.71 -0.47
C GLU A 29 -8.59 -7.38 0.29
N VAL A 30 -9.32 -6.35 -0.15
CA VAL A 30 -9.34 -5.05 0.54
C VAL A 30 -10.75 -4.69 1.01
N ALA A 31 -10.87 -4.44 2.31
CA ALA A 31 -12.08 -3.87 2.89
C ALA A 31 -11.95 -2.34 2.95
N LEU A 32 -12.94 -1.64 2.40
CA LEU A 32 -13.01 -0.17 2.42
C LEU A 32 -13.73 0.32 3.69
N GLN A 33 -13.43 1.54 4.09
CA GLN A 33 -14.14 2.20 5.21
C GLN A 33 -15.63 2.36 4.97
N SER A 34 -16.07 2.36 3.71
CA SER A 34 -17.49 2.37 3.35
C SER A 34 -18.23 1.07 3.65
N GLY A 35 -17.53 0.02 4.09
CA GLY A 35 -18.09 -1.32 4.33
C GLY A 35 -18.12 -2.21 3.09
N ASN A 36 -17.69 -1.72 1.94
CA ASN A 36 -17.54 -2.53 0.72
C ASN A 36 -16.21 -3.29 0.75
N CYS A 37 -16.20 -4.51 0.24
CA CYS A 37 -14.98 -5.26 -0.06
C CYS A 37 -14.71 -5.26 -1.56
N LEU A 38 -13.45 -5.10 -1.94
CA LEU A 38 -12.98 -5.38 -3.29
C LEU A 38 -12.18 -6.67 -3.25
N ASP A 39 -12.68 -7.65 -3.99
CA ASP A 39 -11.99 -8.89 -4.30
C ASP A 39 -11.39 -8.75 -5.71
N PHE A 40 -10.11 -9.10 -5.84
CA PHE A 40 -9.38 -9.05 -7.09
C PHE A 40 -9.38 -10.39 -7.83
N ASN A 41 -10.24 -11.35 -7.44
CA ASN A 41 -10.37 -12.67 -8.07
C ASN A 41 -9.02 -13.36 -8.25
N ASP A 42 -8.21 -13.39 -7.19
CA ASP A 42 -6.87 -13.98 -7.22
C ASP A 42 -5.86 -13.32 -8.18
N GLU A 43 -6.15 -12.11 -8.68
CA GLU A 43 -5.19 -11.40 -9.54
C GLU A 43 -4.22 -10.53 -8.73
N CYS A 44 -4.60 -10.06 -7.54
CA CYS A 44 -3.77 -9.15 -6.76
C CYS A 44 -2.81 -9.91 -5.84
N ASN A 45 -1.53 -9.95 -6.20
CA ASN A 45 -0.46 -10.59 -5.43
C ASN A 45 0.61 -9.60 -4.91
N PHE A 46 0.43 -8.30 -5.17
CA PHE A 46 1.36 -7.25 -4.77
C PHE A 46 0.63 -5.97 -4.36
N VAL A 47 1.01 -5.39 -3.23
CA VAL A 47 0.50 -4.07 -2.79
C VAL A 47 1.67 -3.14 -2.47
N LYS A 48 1.69 -1.99 -3.14
CA LYS A 48 2.64 -0.90 -2.89
C LYS A 48 1.96 0.30 -2.26
N PHE A 49 2.59 0.89 -1.24
CA PHE A 49 2.11 2.13 -0.65
C PHE A 49 3.02 3.30 -1.04
N ALA A 50 2.45 4.34 -1.64
CA ALA A 50 3.17 5.55 -2.00
C ALA A 50 2.26 6.78 -1.99
N ARG A 51 2.75 7.89 -1.42
CA ARG A 51 2.07 9.21 -1.43
C ARG A 51 0.62 9.18 -0.94
N GLY A 52 0.33 8.41 0.12
CA GLY A 52 -1.03 8.28 0.68
C GLY A 52 -1.98 7.40 -0.14
N LEU A 53 -1.47 6.68 -1.13
CA LEU A 53 -2.21 5.76 -1.98
C LEU A 53 -1.69 4.33 -1.80
N ALA A 54 -2.59 3.36 -1.93
CA ALA A 54 -2.29 1.95 -2.07
C ALA A 54 -2.51 1.53 -3.53
N PHE A 55 -1.50 0.88 -4.11
CA PHE A 55 -1.49 0.35 -5.46
C PHE A 55 -1.62 -1.16 -5.35
N PHE A 56 -2.73 -1.71 -5.82
CA PHE A 56 -2.99 -3.14 -5.90
C PHE A 56 -2.59 -3.61 -7.29
N GLN A 57 -1.66 -4.54 -7.35
CA GLN A 57 -1.00 -4.92 -8.59
C GLN A 57 -0.90 -6.43 -8.73
N ASN A 58 -0.86 -6.88 -9.98
CA ASN A 58 -0.45 -8.22 -10.33
C ASN A 58 1.00 -8.18 -10.86
N HIS A 59 1.89 -8.87 -10.16
CA HIS A 59 3.23 -9.22 -10.63
C HIS A 59 3.19 -10.59 -11.30
N GLN A 60 2.94 -10.63 -12.61
CA GLN A 60 3.16 -11.87 -13.38
C GLN A 60 4.61 -11.95 -13.86
N ASN A 61 5.34 -12.95 -13.35
CA ASN A 61 6.66 -13.37 -13.85
C ASN A 61 7.68 -12.25 -14.07
N GLN A 62 7.64 -11.20 -13.22
CA GLN A 62 8.60 -10.08 -13.16
C GLN A 62 8.76 -9.25 -14.45
N LYS A 63 7.96 -9.48 -15.50
CA LYS A 63 8.09 -8.80 -16.80
C LYS A 63 7.07 -7.69 -17.03
N LYS A 64 5.95 -7.71 -16.31
CA LYS A 64 4.89 -6.70 -16.45
C LYS A 64 4.16 -6.53 -15.11
N GLU A 65 4.23 -5.33 -14.56
CA GLU A 65 3.38 -4.92 -13.45
C GLU A 65 2.06 -4.42 -14.03
N ILE A 66 0.95 -5.03 -13.64
CA ILE A 66 -0.39 -4.55 -14.01
C ILE A 66 -1.02 -3.95 -12.76
N THR A 67 -1.37 -2.67 -12.79
CA THR A 67 -2.13 -2.03 -11.72
C THR A 67 -3.61 -2.36 -11.88
N LEU A 68 -4.17 -3.03 -10.88
CA LEU A 68 -5.59 -3.42 -10.83
C LEU A 68 -6.44 -2.32 -10.20
N ALA A 69 -5.95 -1.70 -9.12
CA ALA A 69 -6.62 -0.59 -8.46
C ALA A 69 -5.64 0.37 -7.78
N ILE A 70 -6.06 1.63 -7.66
CA ILE A 70 -5.38 2.66 -6.88
C ILE A 70 -6.40 3.24 -5.90
N ILE A 71 -6.14 3.11 -4.61
CA ILE A 71 -7.09 3.47 -3.56
C ILE A 71 -6.40 4.39 -2.55
N PRO A 72 -7.00 5.53 -2.14
CA PRO A 72 -6.49 6.33 -1.03
C PRO A 72 -6.41 5.49 0.25
N ILE A 73 -5.28 5.54 0.95
CA ILE A 73 -5.07 4.74 2.17
C ILE A 73 -6.14 5.06 3.22
N ASN A 74 -6.56 6.32 3.31
CA ASN A 74 -7.61 6.75 4.24
C ASN A 74 -8.98 6.13 3.94
N ASN A 75 -9.19 5.55 2.75
CA ASN A 75 -10.43 4.86 2.40
C ASN A 75 -10.36 3.35 2.67
N ILE A 76 -9.20 2.83 3.08
CA ILE A 76 -8.98 1.41 3.38
C ILE A 76 -9.17 1.19 4.88
N ASN A 77 -9.97 0.17 5.22
CA ASN A 77 -10.09 -0.31 6.59
C ASN A 77 -8.97 -1.31 6.90
N TYR A 78 -8.88 -2.38 6.11
CA TYR A 78 -7.81 -3.37 6.21
C TYR A 78 -7.58 -4.07 4.87
N ILE A 79 -6.41 -4.71 4.75
CA ILE A 79 -6.05 -5.58 3.62
C ILE A 79 -5.80 -6.97 4.21
N LEU A 80 -6.50 -7.97 3.70
CA LEU A 80 -6.32 -9.38 4.08
C LEU A 80 -5.50 -10.08 3.02
N ASN A 81 -4.61 -10.94 3.48
CA ASN A 81 -3.97 -11.94 2.64
C ASN A 81 -4.79 -13.23 2.76
N LYS A 82 -5.39 -13.67 1.66
CA LYS A 82 -6.09 -14.95 1.55
C LYS A 82 -5.12 -16.01 1.02
N GLU A 83 -5.00 -17.09 1.78
CA GLU A 83 -4.42 -18.35 1.31
C GLU A 83 -5.55 -19.13 0.62
N ASN A 84 -5.29 -19.65 -0.57
CA ASN A 84 -6.22 -20.54 -1.28
C ASN A 84 -6.33 -21.92 -0.61
#